data_AF-A0A1G0VEL4-F1
#
_entry.id   AF-A0A1G0VEL4-F1
#
_cell.length_a   1.000
_cell.length_b   1.000
_cell.length_c   1.000
_cell.angle_alpha   90.00
_cell.angle_beta   90.00
_cell.angle_gamma   90.00
#
_symmetry.space_group_name_H-M   'P 1'
#
loop_
_entity.id
_entity.type
_entity.pdbx_description
1 polymer ?
#
loop_
_entity_poly.entity_id
_entity_poly.type
_entity_poly.pdbx_seq_one_letter_code
_entity_poly.pdbx_strand_id
1 'polypeptide(L)'
;MIFSSFIFAGNSAKGKIVITQNTVQSLLNGIESDNMGLKTSSAYMLGELKITNAVIPLMQMMRDGVTEEARIAAALSLYKLGTPMSINAIRQAIRFDNSERVKKMCLRFYSEYLNKNTGI
;
A
#
# COMPACT_ATOMS: atom_id res chain seq x y z
N MET A 1 5.17 4.44 38.51
CA MET A 1 3.84 4.03 38.01
C MET A 1 4.05 3.20 36.75
N ILE A 2 3.96 1.88 36.91
CA ILE A 2 3.56 0.80 35.96
C ILE A 2 3.89 0.95 34.46
N PHE A 3 4.79 0.08 33.97
CA PHE A 3 4.84 -0.39 32.60
C PHE A 3 3.57 -1.21 32.29
N SER A 4 2.82 -0.84 31.25
CA SER A 4 1.74 -1.66 30.72
C SER A 4 1.80 -1.69 29.20
N SER A 5 2.27 -2.83 28.72
CA SER A 5 2.40 -3.33 27.37
C SER A 5 1.30 -2.88 26.41
N PHE A 6 1.71 -2.33 25.26
CA PHE A 6 0.86 -2.21 24.08
C PHE A 6 0.43 -3.62 23.63
N ILE A 7 -0.79 -4.02 23.97
CA ILE A 7 -1.46 -5.12 23.30
C ILE A 7 -1.85 -4.61 21.91
N PHE A 8 -0.98 -4.80 20.92
CA PHE A 8 -1.41 -4.82 19.53
C PHE A 8 -2.17 -6.14 19.34
N ALA A 9 -3.45 -6.14 19.73
CA ALA A 9 -4.35 -7.25 19.49
C ALA A 9 -4.53 -7.38 17.97
N GLY A 10 -3.73 -8.26 17.37
CA GLY A 10 -4.01 -8.85 16.08
C GLY A 10 -5.29 -9.66 16.18
N ASN A 11 -6.44 -9.00 16.05
CA ASN A 11 -7.71 -9.66 15.85
C ASN A 11 -8.33 -9.10 14.57
N SER A 12 -7.81 -9.55 13.43
CA SER A 12 -8.46 -9.39 12.14
C SER A 12 -9.72 -10.27 12.13
N ALA A 13 -10.75 -9.79 12.82
CA ALA A 13 -12.10 -10.30 12.69
C ALA A 13 -12.48 -10.17 11.21
N LYS A 14 -12.50 -11.29 10.50
CA LYS A 14 -13.01 -11.40 9.12
C LYS A 14 -14.54 -11.26 9.13
N GLY A 15 -15.05 -10.17 9.69
CA GLY A 15 -16.39 -9.70 9.39
C GLY A 15 -16.43 -9.35 7.91
N LYS A 16 -17.53 -9.66 7.25
CA LYS A 16 -17.75 -9.24 5.86
C LYS A 16 -17.68 -7.71 5.80
N ILE A 17 -16.54 -7.17 5.35
CA ILE A 17 -16.36 -5.72 5.25
C ILE A 17 -17.30 -5.24 4.14
N VAL A 18 -18.34 -4.50 4.51
CA VAL A 18 -19.18 -3.79 3.55
C VAL A 18 -18.46 -2.51 3.19
N ILE A 19 -17.90 -2.46 1.99
CA ILE A 19 -17.22 -1.26 1.47
C ILE A 19 -18.31 -0.26 1.06
N THR A 20 -18.48 0.78 1.85
CA THR A 20 -19.39 1.90 1.52
C THR A 20 -18.65 3.00 0.77
N GLN A 21 -19.38 3.84 0.04
CA GLN A 21 -18.78 5.02 -0.61
C GLN A 21 -18.09 5.94 0.40
N ASN A 22 -18.65 6.10 1.60
CA ASN A 22 -18.03 6.87 2.67
C ASN A 22 -16.70 6.27 3.13
N THR A 23 -16.59 4.94 3.19
CA THR A 23 -15.33 4.25 3.49
C THR A 23 -14.27 4.54 2.42
N VAL A 24 -14.65 4.44 1.14
CA VAL A 24 -13.75 4.74 0.02
C VAL A 24 -13.25 6.19 0.11
N GLN A 25 -14.17 7.15 0.27
CA GLN A 25 -13.81 8.56 0.37
C GLN A 25 -12.93 8.86 1.59
N SER A 26 -13.24 8.27 2.74
CA SER A 26 -12.43 8.46 3.97
C SER A 26 -11.00 7.96 3.79
N LEU A 27 -10.82 6.83 3.11
CA LEU A 27 -9.49 6.29 2.84
C LEU A 27 -8.72 7.12 1.81
N LEU A 28 -9.40 7.60 0.76
CA LEU A 28 -8.82 8.51 -0.23
C LEU A 28 -8.41 9.85 0.40
N ASN A 29 -9.22 10.41 1.30
CA ASN A 29 -8.82 11.60 2.05
C ASN A 29 -7.66 11.30 3.02
N GLY A 30 -7.66 10.11 3.63
CA GLY A 30 -6.63 9.73 4.59
C GLY A 30 -5.24 9.57 3.97
N ILE A 31 -5.11 9.09 2.73
CA ILE A 31 -3.81 9.01 2.03
C ILE A 31 -3.24 10.41 1.70
N GLU A 32 -4.08 11.45 1.68
CA GLU A 32 -3.66 12.84 1.49
C GLU A 32 -3.28 13.54 2.81
N SER A 33 -3.52 12.92 3.97
CA SER A 33 -3.29 13.53 5.29
C SER A 33 -1.82 13.87 5.55
N ASP A 34 -1.55 14.97 6.27
CA ASP A 34 -0.20 15.27 6.76
C ASP A 34 0.27 14.32 7.88
N ASN A 35 -0.66 13.62 8.53
CA ASN A 35 -0.31 12.62 9.51
C ASN A 35 0.21 11.35 8.81
N MET A 36 1.51 11.10 8.94
CA MET A 36 2.18 9.96 8.29
C MET A 36 1.59 8.60 8.68
N GLY A 37 1.14 8.44 9.92
CA GLY A 37 0.50 7.20 10.38
C GLY A 37 -0.84 6.96 9.70
N LEU A 38 -1.68 8.00 9.59
CA LEU A 38 -2.95 7.94 8.88
C LEU A 38 -2.74 7.71 7.38
N LYS A 39 -1.80 8.45 6.77
CA LYS A 39 -1.45 8.33 5.35
C LYS A 39 -1.06 6.90 4.97
N THR A 40 -0.13 6.31 5.71
CA THR A 40 0.36 4.94 5.45
C THR A 40 -0.70 3.88 5.74
N SER A 41 -1.49 4.06 6.81
CA SER A 41 -2.58 3.14 7.16
C SER A 41 -3.70 3.15 6.11
N SER A 42 -4.09 4.34 5.63
CA SER A 42 -5.05 4.49 4.55
C SER A 42 -4.54 3.89 3.26
N ALA A 43 -3.29 4.17 2.87
CA ALA A 43 -2.66 3.56 1.70
C ALA A 43 -2.70 2.02 1.76
N TYR A 44 -2.35 1.44 2.92
CA TYR A 44 -2.40 0.00 3.13
C TYR A 44 -3.81 -0.57 2.97
N MET A 45 -4.81 0.04 3.62
CA MET A 45 -6.21 -0.37 3.53
C MET A 45 -6.79 -0.26 2.11
N LEU A 46 -6.42 0.76 1.34
CA LEU A 46 -6.83 0.90 -0.06
C LEU A 46 -6.41 -0.32 -0.90
N GLY A 47 -5.20 -0.85 -0.67
CA GLY A 47 -4.72 -2.07 -1.31
C GLY A 47 -5.42 -3.34 -0.83
N GLU A 48 -5.62 -3.48 0.49
CA GLU A 48 -6.32 -4.64 1.08
C GLU A 48 -7.77 -4.76 0.61
N LEU A 49 -8.47 -3.64 0.55
CA LEU A 49 -9.87 -3.57 0.14
C LEU A 49 -10.04 -3.53 -1.39
N LYS A 50 -8.94 -3.64 -2.15
CA LYS A 50 -8.94 -3.63 -3.62
C LYS A 50 -9.63 -2.41 -4.22
N ILE A 51 -9.46 -1.24 -3.60
CA ILE A 51 -10.06 0.02 -4.06
C ILE A 51 -9.25 0.55 -5.25
N THR A 52 -9.68 0.22 -6.47
CA THR A 52 -8.97 0.58 -7.71
C THR A 52 -8.94 2.09 -7.98
N ASN A 53 -9.89 2.86 -7.43
CA ASN A 53 -9.87 4.34 -7.50
C ASN A 53 -8.60 4.94 -6.87
N ALA A 54 -7.94 4.21 -5.98
CA ALA A 54 -6.72 4.67 -5.32
C ALA A 54 -5.43 4.45 -6.12
N VAL A 55 -5.48 3.90 -7.34
CA VAL A 55 -4.26 3.68 -8.15
C VAL A 55 -3.46 4.98 -8.31
N ILE A 56 -4.11 6.08 -8.67
CA ILE A 56 -3.41 7.36 -8.89
C ILE A 56 -2.86 7.94 -7.57
N PRO A 57 -3.64 8.06 -6.47
CA PRO A 57 -3.10 8.48 -5.17
C PRO A 57 -1.94 7.63 -4.67
N LEU A 58 -2.02 6.29 -4.83
CA LEU A 58 -0.94 5.39 -4.43
C LEU A 58 0.31 5.57 -5.31
N MET A 59 0.15 5.79 -6.61
CA MET A 59 1.28 6.11 -7.49
C MET A 59 1.97 7.42 -7.09
N GLN A 60 1.19 8.45 -6.72
CA GLN A 60 1.74 9.70 -6.19
C GLN A 60 2.51 9.47 -4.90
N MET A 61 1.94 8.74 -3.94
CA MET A 61 2.63 8.39 -2.68
C MET A 61 3.91 7.58 -2.92
N MET A 62 3.92 6.70 -3.92
CA MET A 62 5.12 5.93 -4.28
C MET A 62 6.20 6.79 -4.93
N ARG A 63 5.86 7.89 -5.61
CA ARG A 63 6.83 8.80 -6.24
C ARG A 63 7.32 9.88 -5.29
N ASP A 64 6.38 10.51 -4.58
CA ASP A 64 6.59 11.76 -3.83
C ASP A 64 6.66 11.49 -2.31
N GLY A 65 6.58 10.23 -1.89
CA GLY A 65 6.66 9.81 -0.49
C GLY A 65 8.01 10.14 0.15
N VAL A 66 7.97 10.95 1.21
CA VAL A 66 9.15 11.43 1.95
C VAL A 66 9.98 10.28 2.51
N THR A 67 9.32 9.30 3.12
CA THR A 67 9.99 8.14 3.71
C THR A 67 9.95 6.94 2.79
N GLU A 68 10.96 6.10 2.89
CA GLU A 68 11.00 4.82 2.19
C GLU A 68 9.83 3.91 2.63
N GLU A 69 9.42 3.95 3.90
CA GLU A 69 8.26 3.22 4.42
C GLU A 69 6.97 3.60 3.68
N ALA A 70 6.79 4.90 3.42
CA ALA A 70 5.62 5.38 2.68
C ALA A 70 5.62 4.86 1.24
N ARG A 71 6.78 4.92 0.56
CA ARG A 71 6.89 4.41 -0.82
C ARG A 71 6.71 2.89 -0.88
N ILE A 72 7.23 2.14 0.09
CA ILE A 72 7.04 0.68 0.18
C ILE A 72 5.59 0.31 0.48
N ALA A 73 4.91 1.04 1.37
CA ALA A 73 3.49 0.83 1.65
C ALA A 73 2.64 1.05 0.39
N ALA A 74 2.92 2.12 -0.36
CA ALA A 74 2.26 2.39 -1.63
C ALA A 74 2.53 1.28 -2.67
N ALA A 75 3.78 0.84 -2.80
CA ALA A 75 4.14 -0.27 -3.70
C ALA A 75 3.45 -1.59 -3.33
N LEU A 76 3.36 -1.91 -2.04
CA LEU A 76 2.63 -3.08 -1.54
C LEU A 76 1.14 -3.00 -1.91
N SER A 77 0.52 -1.84 -1.71
CA SER A 77 -0.89 -1.64 -2.04
C SER A 77 -1.14 -1.71 -3.54
N LEU A 78 -0.29 -1.09 -4.37
CA LEU A 78 -0.35 -1.21 -5.83
C LEU A 78 -0.21 -2.67 -6.27
N TYR A 79 0.69 -3.44 -5.65
CA TYR A 79 0.84 -4.87 -5.92
C TYR A 79 -0.46 -5.62 -5.61
N LYS A 80 -1.09 -5.32 -4.46
CA LYS A 80 -2.38 -5.92 -4.11
C LYS A 80 -3.46 -5.52 -5.11
N LEU A 81 -3.51 -4.29 -5.59
CA LEU A 81 -4.49 -3.90 -6.62
C LEU A 81 -4.28 -4.69 -7.92
N GLY A 82 -3.03 -4.94 -8.31
CA GLY A 82 -2.69 -5.82 -9.43
C GLY A 82 -3.13 -5.32 -10.81
N THR A 83 -3.60 -4.08 -10.91
CA THR A 83 -3.99 -3.49 -12.20
C THR A 83 -2.76 -3.31 -13.09
N PRO A 84 -2.92 -3.28 -14.43
CA PRO A 84 -1.79 -3.03 -15.33
C PRO A 84 -1.04 -1.73 -15.01
N MET A 85 -1.75 -0.67 -14.62
CA MET A 85 -1.14 0.59 -14.20
C MET A 85 -0.34 0.44 -12.90
N SER A 86 -0.87 -0.28 -11.91
CA SER A 86 -0.20 -0.54 -10.64
C SER A 86 1.11 -1.31 -10.83
N ILE A 87 1.08 -2.37 -11.64
CA ILE A 87 2.27 -3.20 -11.90
C ILE A 87 3.32 -2.42 -12.71
N ASN A 88 2.87 -1.60 -13.68
CA ASN A 88 3.78 -0.72 -14.41
C ASN A 88 4.46 0.29 -13.48
N ALA A 89 3.73 0.84 -12.51
CA ALA A 89 4.30 1.75 -11.52
C ALA A 89 5.38 1.06 -10.68
N ILE A 90 5.12 -0.15 -10.16
CA ILE A 90 6.12 -0.93 -9.40
C ILE A 90 7.37 -1.18 -10.24
N ARG A 91 7.21 -1.55 -11.51
CA ARG A 91 8.33 -1.76 -12.44
C ARG A 91 9.17 -0.50 -12.66
N GLN A 92 8.54 0.68 -12.69
CA GLN A 92 9.26 1.94 -12.75
C GLN A 92 10.04 2.21 -11.47
N ALA A 93 9.44 1.98 -10.29
CA ALA A 93 10.12 2.15 -9.01
C ALA A 93 11.37 1.24 -8.87
N ILE A 94 11.32 0.01 -9.38
CA ILE A 94 12.49 -0.90 -9.43
C ILE A 94 13.67 -0.26 -10.18
N ARG A 95 13.39 0.49 -11.26
CA ARG A 95 14.42 1.08 -12.11
C ARG A 95 14.90 2.44 -11.62
N PHE A 96 13.99 3.25 -11.06
CA PHE A 96 14.21 4.68 -10.92
C PHE A 96 14.07 5.23 -9.49
N ASP A 97 13.65 4.43 -8.49
CA ASP A 97 13.68 4.91 -7.10
C ASP A 97 15.12 5.18 -6.67
N ASN A 98 15.35 6.16 -5.80
CA ASN A 98 16.70 6.47 -5.32
C ASN A 98 17.15 5.54 -4.18
N SER A 99 16.22 4.84 -3.53
CA SER A 99 16.51 3.92 -2.44
C SER A 99 16.63 2.47 -2.94
N GLU A 100 17.79 1.87 -2.68
CA GLU A 100 17.99 0.44 -2.91
C GLU A 100 17.03 -0.45 -2.10
N ARG A 101 16.60 -0.01 -0.92
CA ARG A 101 15.63 -0.75 -0.13
C ARG A 101 14.27 -0.77 -0.81
N VAL A 102 13.82 0.38 -1.33
CA VAL A 102 12.54 0.48 -2.05
C VAL A 102 12.59 -0.36 -3.32
N LYS A 103 13.68 -0.30 -4.10
CA LYS A 103 13.87 -1.13 -5.30
C LYS A 103 13.76 -2.63 -4.99
N LYS A 104 14.46 -3.11 -3.95
CA LYS A 104 14.43 -4.53 -3.54
C LYS A 104 13.02 -4.98 -3.15
N MET A 105 12.29 -4.16 -2.40
CA MET A 105 10.90 -4.47 -2.02
C MET A 105 9.96 -4.49 -3.23
N CYS A 106 10.08 -3.50 -4.13
CA CYS A 106 9.30 -3.46 -5.37
C CYS A 106 9.59 -4.68 -6.25
N LEU A 107 10.86 -5.09 -6.35
CA LEU A 107 11.26 -6.29 -7.08
C LEU A 107 10.62 -7.53 -6.47
N ARG A 108 10.64 -7.68 -5.15
CA ARG A 108 9.97 -8.79 -4.46
C ARG A 108 8.47 -8.84 -4.78
N PHE A 109 7.78 -7.71 -4.72
CA PHE A 109 6.35 -7.64 -5.06
C PHE A 109 6.08 -7.99 -6.52
N TYR A 110 6.93 -7.52 -7.43
CA TYR A 110 6.81 -7.82 -8.85
C TYR A 110 7.07 -9.31 -9.14
N SER A 111 8.09 -9.92 -8.55
CA SER A 111 8.36 -11.35 -8.67
C SER A 111 7.20 -12.19 -8.13
N GLU A 112 6.64 -11.81 -6.98
CA GLU A 112 5.46 -12.47 -6.41
C GLU A 112 4.22 -12.34 -7.33
N TYR A 113 4.04 -11.20 -7.98
CA TYR A 113 2.98 -11.01 -8.97
C TYR A 113 3.16 -11.93 -10.18
N LEU A 114 4.39 -12.06 -10.68
CA LEU A 114 4.70 -12.98 -11.78
C LEU A 114 4.41 -14.41 -11.36
N ASN A 115 4.96 -14.89 -10.25
CA ASN A 115 4.75 -16.27 -9.78
C ASN A 115 3.26 -16.64 -9.69
N LYS A 116 2.41 -15.73 -9.19
CA LYS A 116 0.95 -15.95 -9.12
C LYS A 116 0.25 -16.02 -10.46
N ASN A 117 0.76 -15.30 -11.47
CA ASN A 117 0.09 -15.14 -12.76
C ASN A 117 0.71 -15.96 -13.90
N THR A 118 1.94 -16.46 -13.73
CA THR A 118 2.64 -17.27 -14.72
C THR A 118 2.66 -18.77 -14.39
N GLY A 119 2.21 -19.17 -13.20
CA GLY A 119 1.95 -20.58 -12.86
C GLY A 119 3.18 -21.50 -12.92
N ILE A 120 4.38 -20.94 -12.76
CA ILE A 120 5.65 -21.69 -12.62
C ILE A 120 6.01 -21.75 -11.14
#